data_AF-X1HR49-F1
#
_entry.id   AF-X1HR49-F1
#
_cell.length_a   1.000
_cell.length_b   1.000
_cell.length_c   1.000
_cell.angle_alpha   90.00
_cell.angle_beta   90.00
_cell.angle_gamma   90.00
#
_symmetry.space_group_name_H-M   'P 1'
#
loop_
_entity.id
_entity.type
_entity.pdbx_description
1 polymer ?
#
loop_
_entity_poly.entity_id
_entity_poly.type
_entity_poly.pdbx_seq_one_letter_code
_entity_poly.pdbx_strand_id
1 'polypeptide(L)'
;MQSEKQMTIIESGRLINLIILLFTCISIFVMTNQTKKGKQYEIRNIIAIDAIDELINRAEETNGIVHFTTGGGARGLGTTLTPMLLSGIAILKKVARECAKLDTKLVVHECHADLLPIVQSTIETAYTLENKTVPDETLRYVPSGYSYTSSVGNFLKYGGVKANIMAGAFYHEAIFFAEYGAYGGAMQ
;
A
#
# COMPACT_ATOMS: atom_id res chain seq x y z
N MET A 1 -24.13 54.57 -4.25
CA MET A 1 -22.73 54.10 -4.20
C MET A 1 -22.62 53.20 -2.98
N GLN A 2 -22.20 51.95 -3.18
CA GLN A 2 -21.99 50.87 -2.19
C GLN A 2 -23.24 50.37 -1.43
N SER A 3 -23.82 49.28 -1.94
CA SER A 3 -24.72 48.41 -1.17
C SER A 3 -23.89 47.59 -0.19
N GLU A 4 -24.18 47.70 1.10
CA GLU A 4 -23.58 46.91 2.17
C GLU A 4 -23.79 45.42 1.90
N LYS A 5 -22.69 44.71 1.61
CA LYS A 5 -22.69 43.25 1.58
C LYS A 5 -22.86 42.75 3.00
N GLN A 6 -24.09 42.44 3.41
CA GLN A 6 -24.34 41.75 4.68
C GLN A 6 -23.46 40.49 4.73
N MET A 7 -22.54 40.44 5.69
CA MET A 7 -21.80 39.21 6.01
C MET A 7 -22.75 38.25 6.72
N THR A 8 -23.51 37.50 5.94
CA THR A 8 -24.25 36.34 6.45
C THR A 8 -23.26 35.25 6.82
N ILE A 9 -23.29 34.80 8.07
CA ILE A 9 -22.46 33.68 8.58
C ILE A 9 -22.72 32.38 7.76
N ILE A 10 -23.90 32.27 7.16
CA ILE A 10 -24.29 31.16 6.29
C ILE A 10 -24.87 31.73 5.00
N GLU A 11 -24.22 31.44 3.87
CA GLU A 11 -24.73 31.77 2.54
C GLU A 11 -26.04 31.01 2.26
N SER A 12 -27.00 31.70 1.63
CA SER A 12 -28.30 31.10 1.27
C SER A 12 -28.08 29.86 0.37
N GLY A 13 -28.75 28.75 0.71
CA GLY A 13 -28.61 27.46 0.02
C GLY A 13 -27.50 26.53 0.55
N ARG A 14 -26.71 26.93 1.56
CA ARG A 14 -25.65 26.07 2.15
C ARG A 14 -26.01 25.42 3.49
N LEU A 15 -27.24 25.60 3.97
CA LEU A 15 -27.69 25.08 5.26
C LEU A 15 -27.58 23.55 5.36
N ILE A 16 -27.97 22.82 4.31
CA ILE A 16 -27.89 21.35 4.27
C ILE A 16 -26.43 20.87 4.35
N ASN A 17 -25.52 21.52 3.62
CA ASN A 17 -24.09 21.18 3.66
C ASN A 17 -23.51 21.40 5.05
N LEU A 18 -23.91 22.47 5.75
CA LEU A 18 -23.48 22.72 7.13
C LEU A 18 -24.00 21.64 8.09
N ILE A 19 -25.25 21.21 7.94
CA ILE A 19 -25.83 20.13 8.76
C ILE A 19 -25.07 18.82 8.53
N ILE A 20 -24.80 18.45 7.28
CA ILE A 20 -24.03 17.24 6.95
C ILE A 20 -22.61 17.31 7.50
N LEU A 21 -21.96 18.49 7.39
CA LEU A 21 -20.62 18.71 7.94
C LEU A 21 -20.62 18.52 9.47
N LEU A 22 -21.53 19.19 10.18
CA LEU A 22 -21.64 19.08 11.63
C LEU A 22 -21.94 17.64 12.07
N PHE A 23 -22.86 16.97 11.39
CA PHE A 23 -23.17 15.56 11.64
C PHE A 23 -21.95 14.67 11.46
N THR A 24 -21.17 14.87 10.40
CA THR A 24 -19.95 14.11 10.12
C THR A 24 -18.86 14.37 11.17
N CYS A 25 -18.64 15.64 11.55
CA CYS A 25 -17.69 15.99 12.60
C CYS A 25 -18.08 15.39 13.96
N ILE A 26 -19.35 15.47 14.33
CA ILE A 26 -19.87 14.92 15.59
C ILE A 26 -19.78 13.39 15.58
N SER A 27 -20.12 12.73 14.47
CA SER A 27 -20.05 11.27 14.39
C SER A 27 -18.60 10.77 14.54
N ILE A 28 -17.65 11.39 13.83
CA ILE A 28 -16.21 11.08 13.96
C ILE A 28 -15.73 11.31 15.39
N PHE A 29 -16.09 12.44 16.02
CA PHE A 29 -15.72 12.74 17.39
C PHE A 29 -16.26 11.70 18.38
N VAL A 30 -17.54 11.35 18.27
CA VAL A 30 -18.20 10.36 19.14
C VAL A 30 -17.60 8.97 18.95
N MET A 31 -17.37 8.53 17.71
CA MET A 31 -16.75 7.23 17.43
C MET A 31 -15.33 7.18 17.98
N THR A 32 -14.51 8.21 17.73
CA THR A 32 -13.13 8.30 18.24
C THR A 32 -13.10 8.29 19.76
N ASN A 33 -13.98 9.03 20.43
CA ASN A 33 -14.05 9.07 21.88
C ASN A 33 -14.48 7.71 22.47
N GLN A 34 -15.39 7.00 21.81
CA GLN A 34 -15.77 5.64 22.22
C GLN A 34 -14.60 4.66 22.08
N THR A 35 -13.86 4.70 20.97
CA THR A 35 -12.66 3.87 20.79
C THR A 35 -11.60 4.17 21.84
N LYS A 36 -11.35 5.46 22.15
CA LYS A 36 -10.43 5.89 23.23
C LYS A 36 -10.86 5.38 24.60
N LYS A 37 -12.16 5.24 24.84
CA LYS A 37 -12.73 4.68 26.08
C LYS A 37 -12.75 3.15 26.11
N GLY A 38 -12.11 2.48 25.14
CA GLY A 38 -11.97 1.03 25.10
C GLY A 38 -13.12 0.30 24.43
N LYS A 39 -14.06 1.01 23.78
CA LYS A 39 -15.07 0.35 22.94
C LYS A 39 -14.37 -0.26 21.73
N GLN A 40 -14.32 -1.58 21.70
CA GLN A 40 -13.79 -2.33 20.58
C GLN A 40 -14.86 -2.42 19.49
N TYR A 41 -14.45 -2.22 18.25
CA TYR A 41 -15.26 -2.55 17.08
C TYR A 41 -14.61 -3.77 16.44
N GLU A 42 -15.40 -4.80 16.16
CA GLU A 42 -14.90 -5.95 15.41
C GLU A 42 -14.66 -5.51 13.97
N ILE A 43 -13.39 -5.41 13.59
CA ILE A 43 -12.99 -5.21 12.20
C ILE A 43 -12.93 -6.59 11.56
N ARG A 44 -13.69 -6.79 10.49
CA ARG A 44 -13.65 -8.05 9.72
C ARG A 44 -12.24 -8.31 9.22
N ASN A 45 -11.72 -9.51 9.47
CA ASN A 45 -10.46 -9.95 8.88
C ASN A 45 -10.56 -10.00 7.35
N ILE A 46 -9.50 -9.54 6.71
CA ILE A 46 -9.34 -9.59 5.26
C ILE A 46 -8.52 -10.84 4.97
N ILE A 47 -9.16 -11.86 4.41
CA ILE A 47 -8.56 -13.17 4.12
C ILE A 47 -7.21 -13.04 3.38
N ALA A 48 -7.13 -12.10 2.43
CA ALA A 48 -5.89 -11.83 1.69
C ALA A 48 -4.73 -11.34 2.58
N ILE A 49 -5.00 -10.59 3.66
CA ILE A 49 -3.96 -10.13 4.59
C ILE A 49 -3.48 -11.30 5.45
N ASP A 50 -4.39 -12.17 5.90
CA ASP A 50 -4.04 -13.34 6.70
C ASP A 50 -3.23 -14.36 5.89
N ALA A 51 -3.49 -14.46 4.58
CA ALA A 51 -2.76 -15.35 3.67
C ALA A 51 -1.30 -14.92 3.38
N ILE A 52 -0.92 -13.67 3.69
CA ILE A 52 0.45 -13.17 3.42
C ILE A 52 1.51 -14.02 4.12
N ASP A 53 1.26 -14.43 5.36
CA ASP A 53 2.23 -15.20 6.13
C ASP A 53 2.46 -16.59 5.49
N GLU A 54 1.40 -17.22 4.99
CA GLU A 54 1.48 -18.49 4.25
C GLU A 54 2.22 -18.33 2.91
N LEU A 55 1.93 -17.25 2.16
CA LEU A 55 2.61 -16.94 0.91
C LEU A 55 4.13 -16.80 1.11
N ILE A 56 4.55 -16.08 2.16
CA ILE A 56 5.97 -15.89 2.48
C ILE A 56 6.60 -17.20 2.93
N ASN A 57 5.98 -17.95 3.84
CA ASN A 57 6.49 -19.24 4.30
C ASN A 57 6.72 -20.20 3.14
N ARG A 58 5.79 -20.28 2.19
CA ARG A 58 5.95 -21.17 1.03
C ARG A 58 7.03 -20.69 0.05
N ALA A 59 7.22 -19.38 -0.08
CA ALA A 59 8.35 -18.84 -0.83
C ALA A 59 9.69 -19.21 -0.15
N GLU A 60 9.75 -19.17 1.17
CA GLU A 60 10.92 -19.62 1.96
C GLU A 60 11.19 -21.12 1.75
N GLU A 61 10.19 -21.98 1.93
CA GLU A 61 10.31 -23.44 1.79
C GLU A 61 10.81 -23.87 0.40
N THR A 62 10.55 -23.04 -0.62
CA THR A 62 10.96 -23.29 -2.01
C THR A 62 12.19 -22.51 -2.44
N ASN A 63 12.84 -21.80 -1.50
CA ASN A 63 13.98 -20.91 -1.74
C ASN A 63 13.73 -19.91 -2.89
N GLY A 64 12.50 -19.39 -2.93
CA GLY A 64 11.99 -18.47 -3.92
C GLY A 64 12.07 -17.01 -3.50
N ILE A 65 11.65 -16.14 -4.41
CA ILE A 65 11.55 -14.69 -4.15
C ILE A 65 10.12 -14.32 -3.77
N VAL A 66 9.98 -13.52 -2.71
CA VAL A 66 8.78 -12.75 -2.41
C VAL A 66 8.89 -11.42 -3.16
N HIS A 67 7.97 -11.18 -4.08
CA HIS A 67 7.84 -9.92 -4.81
C HIS A 67 6.77 -9.05 -4.16
N PHE A 68 7.03 -7.74 -4.05
CA PHE A 68 6.04 -6.77 -3.62
C PHE A 68 6.03 -5.55 -4.55
N THR A 69 4.86 -4.97 -4.77
CA THR A 69 4.76 -3.63 -5.38
C THR A 69 3.48 -2.90 -5.00
N THR A 70 3.49 -1.56 -5.01
CA THR A 70 2.30 -0.72 -4.80
C THR A 70 1.55 -0.38 -6.10
N GLY A 71 2.02 -0.87 -7.24
CA GLY A 71 1.45 -0.57 -8.55
C GLY A 71 1.86 0.80 -9.09
N GLY A 72 1.44 1.11 -10.32
CA GLY A 72 1.72 2.37 -11.01
C GLY A 72 0.48 3.20 -11.32
N GLY A 73 -0.66 2.84 -10.72
CA GLY A 73 -1.94 3.49 -10.97
C GLY A 73 -2.10 4.82 -10.25
N ALA A 74 -1.38 5.03 -9.16
CA ALA A 74 -1.25 6.37 -8.61
C ALA A 74 -0.28 7.21 -9.45
N ARG A 75 -0.37 8.54 -9.34
CA ARG A 75 0.63 9.46 -9.90
C ARG A 75 1.48 10.05 -8.78
N GLY A 76 1.80 9.21 -7.79
CA GLY A 76 2.52 9.60 -6.57
C GLY A 76 1.61 10.11 -5.44
N LEU A 77 2.26 10.72 -4.44
CA LEU A 77 1.71 11.22 -3.17
C LEU A 77 0.89 12.52 -3.31
N GLY A 78 0.89 13.13 -4.49
CA GLY A 78 0.13 14.36 -4.78
C GLY A 78 -1.32 14.12 -5.22
N THR A 79 -1.82 12.90 -5.10
CA THR A 79 -3.10 12.49 -5.73
C THR A 79 -4.16 12.11 -4.69
N THR A 80 -5.41 11.99 -5.15
CA THR A 80 -6.51 11.43 -4.35
C THR A 80 -6.32 9.95 -4.01
N LEU A 81 -5.38 9.26 -4.68
CA LEU A 81 -5.05 7.85 -4.46
C LEU A 81 -3.92 7.66 -3.43
N THR A 82 -3.35 8.74 -2.88
CA THR A 82 -2.30 8.69 -1.86
C THR A 82 -2.64 7.80 -0.66
N PRO A 83 -3.87 7.82 -0.10
CA PRO A 83 -4.23 6.91 0.99
C PRO A 83 -4.09 5.42 0.61
N MET A 84 -4.37 5.08 -0.65
CA MET A 84 -4.23 3.72 -1.16
C MET A 84 -2.76 3.30 -1.23
N LEU A 85 -1.87 4.16 -1.74
CA LEU A 85 -0.43 3.91 -1.71
C LEU A 85 0.09 3.71 -0.28
N LEU A 86 -0.26 4.60 0.64
CA LEU A 86 0.19 4.52 2.03
C LEU A 86 -0.34 3.26 2.74
N SER A 87 -1.55 2.81 2.41
CA SER A 87 -2.06 1.52 2.91
C SER A 87 -1.25 0.33 2.38
N GLY A 88 -0.78 0.41 1.13
CA GLY A 88 0.15 -0.55 0.54
C GLY A 88 1.48 -0.59 1.31
N ILE A 89 2.05 0.57 1.64
CA ILE A 89 3.27 0.67 2.46
C ILE A 89 3.06 0.06 3.86
N ALA A 90 1.88 0.23 4.46
CA ALA A 90 1.58 -0.41 5.74
C ALA A 90 1.61 -1.95 5.65
N ILE A 91 1.15 -2.51 4.52
CA ILE A 91 1.26 -3.95 4.24
C ILE A 91 2.72 -4.34 3.97
N LEU A 92 3.47 -3.54 3.19
CA LEU A 92 4.90 -3.77 2.94
C LEU A 92 5.68 -3.87 4.25
N LYS A 93 5.37 -3.05 5.26
CA LYS A 93 6.01 -3.14 6.57
C LYS A 93 5.88 -4.54 7.20
N LYS A 94 4.70 -5.15 7.11
CA LYS A 94 4.48 -6.54 7.60
C LYS A 94 5.28 -7.53 6.76
N VAL A 95 5.18 -7.43 5.43
CA VAL A 95 5.89 -8.32 4.48
C VAL A 95 7.41 -8.27 4.70
N ALA A 96 7.99 -7.07 4.74
CA ALA A 96 9.42 -6.88 4.93
C ALA A 96 9.91 -7.42 6.26
N ARG A 97 9.12 -7.27 7.33
CA ARG A 97 9.47 -7.79 8.65
C ARG A 97 9.46 -9.32 8.68
N GLU A 98 8.41 -9.95 8.14
CA GLU A 98 8.35 -11.42 8.10
C GLU A 98 9.43 -12.00 7.17
N CYS A 99 9.70 -11.40 6.01
CA CYS A 99 10.82 -11.81 5.16
C CYS A 99 12.18 -11.69 5.88
N ALA A 100 12.41 -10.59 6.62
CA ALA A 100 13.65 -10.42 7.39
C ALA A 100 13.80 -11.47 8.51
N LYS A 101 12.71 -11.77 9.21
CA LYS A 101 12.67 -12.78 10.28
C LYS A 101 12.94 -14.20 9.75
N LEU A 102 12.45 -14.52 8.57
CA LEU A 102 12.60 -15.84 7.93
C LEU A 102 13.81 -15.93 7.00
N ASP A 103 14.64 -14.88 6.90
CA ASP A 103 15.74 -14.79 5.92
C ASP A 103 15.31 -15.06 4.46
N THR A 104 14.06 -14.71 4.14
CA THR A 104 13.48 -14.89 2.81
C THR A 104 13.82 -13.71 1.89
N LYS A 105 14.12 -14.01 0.62
CA LYS A 105 14.47 -12.99 -0.38
C LYS A 105 13.25 -12.13 -0.73
N LEU A 106 13.31 -10.85 -0.40
CA LEU A 106 12.33 -9.84 -0.78
C LEU A 106 12.84 -9.00 -1.94
N VAL A 107 12.00 -8.78 -2.96
CA VAL A 107 12.24 -7.79 -4.01
C VAL A 107 11.01 -6.91 -4.16
N VAL A 108 11.22 -5.60 -4.00
CA VAL A 108 10.20 -4.56 -4.08
C VAL A 108 10.44 -3.73 -5.34
N HIS A 109 9.46 -3.68 -6.23
CA HIS A 109 9.49 -2.73 -7.35
C HIS A 109 8.65 -1.50 -7.03
N GLU A 110 9.21 -0.33 -7.27
CA GLU A 110 8.53 0.96 -7.07
C GLU A 110 8.74 1.86 -8.30
N CYS A 111 7.68 2.54 -8.75
CA CYS A 111 7.76 3.47 -9.88
C CYS A 111 7.56 4.94 -9.50
N HIS A 112 7.16 5.22 -8.27
CA HIS A 112 6.94 6.56 -7.76
C HIS A 112 8.20 7.09 -7.09
N ALA A 113 8.89 8.03 -7.74
CA ALA A 113 10.12 8.62 -7.21
C ALA A 113 9.92 9.31 -5.86
N ASP A 114 8.74 9.88 -5.62
CA ASP A 114 8.35 10.52 -4.37
C ASP A 114 8.01 9.53 -3.24
N LEU A 115 7.73 8.26 -3.57
CA LEU A 115 7.46 7.20 -2.60
C LEU A 115 8.72 6.43 -2.19
N LEU A 116 9.77 6.45 -3.02
CA LEU A 116 11.02 5.71 -2.77
C LEU A 116 11.61 5.90 -1.37
N PRO A 117 11.74 7.12 -0.81
CA PRO A 117 12.31 7.30 0.53
C PRO A 117 11.45 6.65 1.62
N ILE A 118 10.13 6.66 1.44
CA ILE A 118 9.17 6.07 2.38
C ILE A 118 9.27 4.55 2.32
N VAL A 119 9.34 3.98 1.12
CA VAL A 119 9.53 2.54 0.89
C VAL A 119 10.85 2.07 1.53
N GLN A 120 11.96 2.74 1.19
CA GLN A 120 13.29 2.42 1.71
C GLN A 120 13.31 2.45 3.24
N SER A 121 12.86 3.55 3.85
CA SER A 121 12.81 3.70 5.31
C SER A 121 11.94 2.64 5.97
N THR A 122 10.83 2.25 5.32
CA THR A 122 9.94 1.19 5.83
C THR A 122 10.64 -0.16 5.86
N ILE A 123 11.34 -0.53 4.78
CA ILE A 123 12.10 -1.78 4.67
C ILE A 123 13.25 -1.77 5.69
N GLU A 124 14.04 -0.70 5.74
CA GLU A 124 15.15 -0.55 6.70
C GLU A 124 14.69 -0.69 8.15
N THR A 125 13.59 -0.02 8.51
CA THR A 125 13.01 -0.12 9.85
C THR A 125 12.57 -1.56 10.15
N ALA A 126 11.93 -2.23 9.20
CA ALA A 126 11.47 -3.61 9.37
C ALA A 126 12.64 -4.59 9.58
N TYR A 127 13.71 -4.47 8.79
CA TYR A 127 14.91 -5.31 8.92
C TYR A 127 15.68 -5.00 10.21
N THR A 128 15.79 -3.72 10.58
CA THR A 128 16.46 -3.30 11.82
C THR A 128 15.79 -3.88 13.06
N LEU A 129 14.45 -3.95 13.09
CA LEU A 129 13.70 -4.55 14.20
C LEU A 129 14.01 -6.05 14.40
N GLU A 130 14.42 -6.73 13.34
CA GLU A 130 14.85 -8.14 13.37
C GLU A 130 16.38 -8.29 13.43
N ASN A 131 17.12 -7.18 13.67
CA ASN A 131 18.59 -7.11 13.71
C ASN A 131 19.26 -7.59 12.41
N LYS A 132 18.63 -7.36 11.27
CA LYS A 132 19.13 -7.70 9.93
C LYS A 132 19.50 -6.45 9.14
N THR A 133 20.42 -6.60 8.20
CA THR A 133 20.73 -5.58 7.20
C THR A 133 19.90 -5.81 5.95
N VAL A 134 19.38 -4.75 5.34
CA VAL A 134 18.65 -4.84 4.08
C VAL A 134 19.64 -5.16 2.95
N PRO A 135 19.41 -6.21 2.15
CA PRO A 135 20.20 -6.44 0.93
C PRO A 135 20.00 -5.32 -0.09
N ASP A 136 21.07 -4.87 -0.76
CA ASP A 136 21.03 -3.74 -1.71
C ASP A 136 19.99 -3.93 -2.84
N GLU A 137 19.75 -5.18 -3.25
CA GLU A 137 18.84 -5.53 -4.34
C GLU A 137 17.35 -5.61 -3.97
N THR A 138 17.03 -5.33 -2.69
CA THR A 138 15.67 -5.43 -2.13
C THR A 138 14.74 -4.40 -2.74
N LEU A 139 15.19 -3.16 -2.98
CA LEU A 139 14.37 -2.10 -3.56
C LEU A 139 14.86 -1.75 -4.97
N ARG A 140 13.95 -1.80 -5.94
CA ARG A 140 14.23 -1.50 -7.35
C ARG A 140 13.31 -0.40 -7.84
N TYR A 141 13.89 0.73 -8.19
CA TYR A 141 13.18 1.78 -8.90
C TYR A 141 13.09 1.44 -10.39
N VAL A 142 11.87 1.49 -10.94
CA VAL A 142 11.65 1.40 -12.38
C VAL A 142 10.71 2.53 -12.81
N PRO A 143 11.10 3.39 -13.75
CA PRO A 143 10.25 4.49 -14.21
C PRO A 143 8.86 4.00 -14.66
N SER A 144 7.83 4.76 -14.30
CA SER A 144 6.43 4.45 -14.58
C SER A 144 6.11 4.31 -16.07
N GLY A 145 4.95 3.71 -16.37
CA GLY A 145 4.52 3.41 -17.73
C GLY A 145 4.94 2.00 -18.17
N TYR A 146 5.12 1.80 -19.48
CA TYR A 146 5.37 0.46 -20.02
C TYR A 146 6.69 -0.14 -19.56
N SER A 147 7.72 0.67 -19.26
CA SER A 147 8.98 0.21 -18.68
C SER A 147 8.76 -0.48 -17.34
N TYR A 148 7.94 0.09 -16.46
CA TYR A 148 7.58 -0.54 -15.20
C TYR A 148 6.81 -1.83 -15.42
N THR A 149 5.72 -1.79 -16.20
CA THR A 149 4.89 -2.97 -16.43
C THR A 149 5.68 -4.14 -17.06
N SER A 150 6.47 -3.87 -18.10
CA SER A 150 7.27 -4.90 -18.76
C SER A 150 8.43 -5.43 -17.90
N SER A 151 9.11 -4.56 -17.14
CA SER A 151 10.22 -4.99 -16.27
C SER A 151 9.73 -5.86 -15.12
N VAL A 152 8.67 -5.42 -14.43
CA VAL A 152 8.06 -6.17 -13.33
C VAL A 152 7.47 -7.48 -13.86
N GLY A 153 6.73 -7.47 -14.97
CA GLY A 153 6.19 -8.68 -15.56
C GLY A 153 7.28 -9.70 -15.94
N ASN A 154 8.35 -9.27 -16.62
CA ASN A 154 9.47 -10.15 -16.94
C ASN A 154 10.14 -10.71 -15.68
N PHE A 155 10.29 -9.90 -14.63
CA PHE A 155 10.82 -10.37 -13.36
C PHE A 155 9.90 -11.39 -12.68
N LEU A 156 8.58 -11.17 -12.69
CA LEU A 156 7.60 -12.13 -12.16
C LEU A 156 7.67 -13.47 -12.90
N LYS A 157 7.83 -13.43 -14.23
CA LYS A 157 7.84 -14.65 -15.06
C LYS A 157 9.15 -15.43 -14.98
N TYR A 158 10.29 -14.74 -14.96
CA TYR A 158 11.61 -15.38 -15.11
C TYR A 158 12.52 -15.26 -13.87
N GLY A 159 12.18 -14.40 -12.91
CA GLY A 159 13.01 -14.08 -11.74
C GLY A 159 12.94 -15.09 -10.60
N GLY A 160 12.17 -16.18 -10.74
CA GLY A 160 12.00 -17.17 -9.66
C GLY A 160 11.11 -16.70 -8.52
N VAL A 161 10.15 -15.81 -8.81
CA VAL A 161 9.15 -15.35 -7.83
C VAL A 161 8.20 -16.49 -7.46
N LYS A 162 7.99 -16.70 -6.16
CA LYS A 162 7.08 -17.72 -5.62
C LYS A 162 5.89 -17.14 -4.89
N ALA A 163 6.00 -15.92 -4.39
CA ALA A 163 4.90 -15.12 -3.89
C ALA A 163 4.95 -13.73 -4.52
N ASN A 164 3.86 -13.28 -5.13
CA ASN A 164 3.72 -11.91 -5.62
C ASN A 164 2.59 -11.21 -4.85
N ILE A 165 2.95 -10.16 -4.12
CA ILE A 165 2.03 -9.38 -3.29
C ILE A 165 1.84 -8.01 -3.94
N MET A 166 0.58 -7.70 -4.25
CA MET A 166 0.18 -6.45 -4.89
C MET A 166 -0.74 -5.67 -3.97
N ALA A 167 -0.24 -4.58 -3.39
CA ALA A 167 -1.01 -3.77 -2.45
C ALA A 167 -0.74 -2.29 -2.65
N GLY A 168 -1.74 -1.57 -3.16
CA GLY A 168 -1.61 -0.17 -3.55
C GLY A 168 -2.57 0.20 -4.67
N ALA A 169 -2.17 1.15 -5.51
CA ALA A 169 -2.99 1.68 -6.59
C ALA A 169 -2.59 1.07 -7.92
N PHE A 170 -3.52 0.32 -8.53
CA PHE A 170 -3.30 -0.37 -9.80
C PHE A 170 -4.39 -0.04 -10.82
N TYR A 171 -4.02 -0.03 -12.10
CA TYR A 171 -4.95 -0.08 -13.23
C TYR A 171 -4.72 -1.36 -14.06
N HIS A 172 -4.40 -1.21 -15.35
CA HIS A 172 -4.19 -2.32 -16.29
C HIS A 172 -3.07 -3.27 -15.90
N GLU A 173 -2.04 -2.76 -15.22
CA GLU A 173 -0.88 -3.53 -14.77
C GLU A 173 -1.26 -4.60 -13.74
N ALA A 174 -2.42 -4.47 -13.08
CA ALA A 174 -2.90 -5.50 -12.16
C ALA A 174 -3.06 -6.85 -12.86
N ILE A 175 -3.74 -6.85 -14.01
CA ILE A 175 -4.01 -8.06 -14.79
C ILE A 175 -2.70 -8.58 -15.38
N PHE A 176 -1.84 -7.68 -15.85
CA PHE A 176 -0.55 -8.04 -16.41
C PHE A 176 0.36 -8.74 -15.38
N PHE A 177 0.47 -8.20 -14.17
CA PHE A 177 1.26 -8.83 -13.11
C PHE A 177 0.64 -10.14 -12.64
N ALA A 178 -0.69 -10.21 -12.54
CA ALA A 178 -1.39 -11.45 -12.21
C ALA A 178 -1.07 -12.57 -13.22
N GLU A 179 -1.17 -12.28 -14.51
CA GLU A 179 -0.90 -13.25 -15.59
C GLU A 179 0.58 -13.67 -15.62
N TYR A 180 1.51 -12.74 -15.57
CA TYR A 180 2.94 -13.04 -15.61
C TYR A 180 3.42 -13.78 -14.35
N GLY A 181 2.89 -13.42 -13.18
CA GLY A 181 3.14 -14.14 -11.93
C GLY A 181 2.62 -15.57 -12.01
N ALA A 182 1.42 -15.79 -12.55
CA ALA A 182 0.88 -17.12 -12.75
C ALA A 182 1.74 -17.96 -13.72
N TYR A 183 2.20 -17.37 -14.83
CA TYR A 183 3.15 -18.05 -15.75
C TYR A 183 4.48 -18.40 -15.08
N GLY A 184 4.98 -17.55 -14.17
CA GLY A 184 6.19 -17.80 -13.38
C GLY A 184 5.99 -18.83 -12.25
N GLY A 185 4.75 -19.22 -11.99
CA GLY A 185 4.38 -20.11 -10.89
C GLY A 185 4.34 -19.43 -9.52
N ALA A 186 4.14 -18.12 -9.47
CA ALA A 186 3.96 -17.36 -8.25
C ALA A 186 2.51 -17.46 -7.75
N MET A 187 2.36 -17.64 -6.44
CA MET A 187 1.08 -17.45 -5.74
C MET A 187 0.84 -15.97 -5.45
N GLN A 188 -0.42 -15.55 -5.37
CA GLN A 188 -0.83 -14.13 -5.36
C GLN A 188 -2.08 -13.92 -4.52
#